data_AF-K0SIU8-F1
#
_entry.id   AF-K0SIU8-F1
#
_cell.length_a   1.000
_cell.length_b   1.000
_cell.length_c   1.000
_cell.angle_alpha   90.00
_cell.angle_beta   90.00
_cell.angle_gamma   90.00
#
_symmetry.space_group_name_H-M   'P 1'
#
loop_
_entity.id
_entity.type
_entity.pdbx_description
1 polymer ?
#
loop_
_entity_poly.entity_id
_entity_poly.type
_entity_poly.pdbx_seq_one_letter_code
_entity_poly.pdbx_strand_id
1 'polypeptide(L)'
;QLDDELFLYEGGEIPRERRREITRVRIGTKVKDILRDAFRGCINLAEVQFNGRLINIGEYAFRDCTALRQVTIPASVIRLGTGVFISCINLAKVHFDEGLEIIGAGAFYECTALRSVTVPSSVTELGNWAFSDCTNLTEVILLGGKKLLNQGFLKRGLFSGRGVLNQQALNEMIGHGSALRDCPATNSFYGCPLTTVKISIPRALSERMQRLPGECRLSIEQRLHGLRRLELTQDGNILTCFPLIRRSSNFYSVDDTNDETAESLHQVLRLISFHELKESSILIELAMWKSRLVEDLARADCRTSVPDPVKILIMEYCGFTDFLEPAIEGG
;
A
#
# COMPACT_ATOMS: atom_id res chain seq x y z
N GLN A 1 -31.99 8.13 -33.84
CA GLN A 1 -30.62 7.93 -33.33
C GLN A 1 -30.34 9.13 -32.46
N LEU A 2 -30.46 8.98 -31.14
CA LEU A 2 -30.06 10.02 -30.19
C LEU A 2 -28.56 9.86 -30.03
N ASP A 3 -27.78 10.74 -30.66
CA ASP A 3 -26.35 10.80 -30.43
C ASP A 3 -26.12 11.06 -28.94
N ASP A 4 -25.33 10.18 -28.31
CA ASP A 4 -24.76 10.35 -26.97
C ASP A 4 -23.86 11.61 -26.97
N GLU A 5 -24.46 12.80 -26.89
CA GLU A 5 -23.74 14.07 -26.90
C GLU A 5 -22.80 14.15 -25.69
N LEU A 6 -21.50 14.11 -25.99
CA LEU A 6 -20.43 14.31 -25.03
C LEU A 6 -20.44 15.78 -24.55
N PHE A 7 -20.79 16.02 -23.29
CA PHE A 7 -20.79 17.36 -22.72
C PHE A 7 -19.36 17.82 -22.40
N LEU A 8 -18.90 18.89 -23.06
CA LEU A 8 -17.62 19.53 -22.75
C LEU A 8 -17.78 20.50 -21.59
N TYR A 9 -17.13 20.22 -20.46
CA TYR A 9 -17.12 21.10 -19.30
C TYR A 9 -15.92 22.04 -19.33
N GLU A 10 -16.17 23.34 -19.51
CA GLU A 10 -15.13 24.37 -19.56
C GLU A 10 -14.97 25.17 -18.25
N GLY A 11 -15.67 24.76 -17.19
CA GLY A 11 -15.69 25.43 -15.89
C GLY A 11 -17.05 26.04 -15.54
N GLY A 12 -17.20 26.49 -14.29
CA GLY A 12 -18.43 27.11 -13.79
C GLY A 12 -19.46 26.11 -13.25
N GLU A 13 -20.64 26.62 -12.90
CA GLU A 13 -21.76 25.82 -12.41
C GLU A 13 -22.67 25.36 -13.54
N ILE A 14 -23.13 24.10 -13.47
CA ILE A 14 -24.11 23.57 -14.41
C ILE A 14 -25.52 23.86 -13.87
N PRO A 15 -26.38 24.56 -14.64
CA PRO A 15 -27.76 24.80 -14.26
C PRO A 15 -28.51 23.50 -13.96
N ARG A 16 -29.34 23.49 -12.91
CA ARG A 16 -30.02 22.28 -12.43
C ARG A 16 -30.87 21.60 -13.50
N GLU A 17 -31.45 22.37 -14.40
CA GLU A 17 -32.30 21.88 -15.49
C GLU A 17 -31.54 20.97 -16.46
N ARG A 18 -30.29 21.31 -16.75
CA ARG A 18 -29.42 20.55 -17.69
C ARG A 18 -28.80 19.32 -17.07
N ARG A 19 -28.72 19.21 -15.74
CA ARG A 19 -28.01 18.10 -15.04
C ARG A 19 -28.57 16.72 -15.36
N ARG A 20 -29.87 16.64 -15.69
CA ARG A 20 -30.53 15.37 -16.05
C ARG A 20 -30.28 14.94 -17.49
N GLU A 21 -29.84 15.86 -18.35
CA GLU A 21 -29.55 15.59 -19.77
C GLU A 21 -28.13 15.06 -19.95
N ILE A 22 -27.23 15.38 -19.01
CA ILE A 22 -25.81 15.02 -19.10
C ILE A 22 -25.63 13.53 -18.79
N THR A 23 -25.27 12.76 -19.81
CA THR A 23 -24.94 11.33 -19.69
C THR A 23 -23.43 11.08 -19.67
N ARG A 24 -22.64 11.90 -20.38
CA ARG A 24 -21.19 11.75 -20.53
C ARG A 24 -20.52 13.11 -20.50
N VAL A 25 -19.44 13.24 -19.75
CA VAL A 25 -18.71 14.50 -19.58
C VAL A 25 -17.26 14.35 -19.98
N ARG A 26 -16.74 15.32 -20.72
CA ARG A 26 -15.31 15.54 -20.91
C ARG A 26 -14.90 16.87 -20.28
N ILE A 27 -13.91 16.83 -19.39
CA ILE A 27 -13.36 18.03 -18.77
C ILE A 27 -12.43 18.72 -19.76
N GLY A 28 -12.72 19.99 -20.07
CA GLY A 28 -11.98 20.79 -21.05
C GLY A 28 -10.53 21.01 -20.62
N THR A 29 -9.60 21.04 -21.57
CA THR A 29 -8.13 20.99 -21.31
C THR A 29 -7.56 22.18 -20.52
N LYS A 30 -8.33 23.26 -20.36
CA LYS A 30 -7.95 24.45 -19.58
C LYS A 30 -8.43 24.40 -18.12
N VAL A 31 -9.34 23.49 -17.79
CA VAL A 31 -9.91 23.37 -16.44
C VAL A 31 -8.88 22.75 -15.51
N LYS A 32 -8.48 23.51 -14.48
CA LYS A 32 -7.58 23.05 -13.40
C LYS A 32 -8.35 22.58 -12.18
N ASP A 33 -9.52 23.11 -11.94
CA ASP A 33 -10.32 22.84 -10.75
C ASP A 33 -11.77 22.61 -11.16
N ILE A 34 -12.36 21.50 -10.70
CA ILE A 34 -13.81 21.30 -10.74
C ILE A 34 -14.38 21.96 -9.50
N LEU A 35 -15.32 22.88 -9.68
CA LEU A 35 -15.90 23.63 -8.57
C LEU A 35 -16.78 22.74 -7.68
N ARG A 36 -17.04 23.25 -6.48
CA ARG A 36 -18.00 22.65 -5.55
C ARG A 36 -19.37 22.45 -6.22
N ASP A 37 -19.99 21.31 -5.96
CA ASP A 37 -21.34 20.95 -6.44
C ASP A 37 -21.51 20.97 -7.99
N ALA A 38 -20.42 21.04 -8.78
CA ALA A 38 -20.45 21.28 -10.24
C ALA A 38 -21.35 20.30 -11.02
N PHE A 39 -21.25 19.00 -10.73
CA PHE A 39 -22.04 17.92 -11.31
C PHE A 39 -22.99 17.27 -10.31
N ARG A 40 -23.26 17.90 -9.16
CA ARG A 40 -24.10 17.30 -8.13
C ARG A 40 -25.50 16.96 -8.66
N GLY A 41 -25.96 15.73 -8.47
CA GLY A 41 -27.26 15.25 -8.90
C GLY A 41 -27.39 15.11 -10.41
N CYS A 42 -26.29 14.99 -11.16
CA CYS A 42 -26.32 14.52 -12.54
C CYS A 42 -26.61 13.01 -12.55
N ILE A 43 -27.87 12.65 -12.25
CA ILE A 43 -28.28 11.26 -12.01
C ILE A 43 -28.06 10.32 -13.21
N ASN A 44 -28.02 10.86 -14.43
CA ASN A 44 -27.81 10.12 -15.67
C ASN A 44 -26.34 10.09 -16.12
N LEU A 45 -25.43 10.77 -15.40
CA LEU A 45 -24.01 10.82 -15.72
C LEU A 45 -23.37 9.45 -15.51
N ALA A 46 -23.05 8.77 -16.60
CA ALA A 46 -22.49 7.42 -16.63
C ALA A 46 -20.98 7.40 -16.84
N GLU A 47 -20.41 8.43 -17.47
CA GLU A 47 -18.99 8.50 -17.83
C GLU A 47 -18.41 9.90 -17.61
N VAL A 48 -17.23 9.98 -16.97
CA VAL A 48 -16.46 11.21 -16.80
C VAL A 48 -15.05 11.00 -17.33
N GLN A 49 -14.65 11.84 -18.28
CA GLN A 49 -13.31 11.89 -18.85
C GLN A 49 -12.58 13.12 -18.35
N PHE A 50 -11.62 12.94 -17.44
CA PHE A 50 -10.77 14.02 -16.96
C PHE A 50 -9.68 14.39 -17.97
N ASN A 51 -9.13 15.59 -17.83
CA ASN A 51 -7.96 16.03 -18.58
C ASN A 51 -6.68 15.76 -17.74
N GLY A 52 -5.50 15.79 -18.37
CA GLY A 52 -4.21 15.62 -17.67
C GLY A 52 -3.65 16.88 -17.00
N ARG A 53 -4.47 17.92 -16.79
CA ARG A 53 -4.09 19.19 -16.15
C ARG A 53 -4.95 19.54 -14.94
N LEU A 54 -5.92 18.67 -14.62
CA LEU A 54 -6.84 18.85 -13.52
C LEU A 54 -6.11 18.56 -12.22
N ILE A 55 -6.17 19.49 -11.28
CA ILE A 55 -5.44 19.47 -10.01
C ILE A 55 -6.39 19.13 -8.86
N ASN A 56 -7.56 19.78 -8.80
CA ASN A 56 -8.49 19.59 -7.68
C ASN A 56 -9.90 19.26 -8.17
N ILE A 57 -10.56 18.37 -7.43
CA ILE A 57 -12.00 18.11 -7.56
C ILE A 57 -12.68 18.63 -6.30
N GLY A 58 -13.52 19.65 -6.45
CA GLY A 58 -14.16 20.36 -5.36
C GLY A 58 -15.17 19.53 -4.58
N GLU A 59 -15.58 20.07 -3.43
CA GLU A 59 -16.52 19.44 -2.52
C GLU A 59 -17.83 19.07 -3.21
N TYR A 60 -18.34 17.87 -2.96
CA TYR A 60 -19.61 17.38 -3.52
C TYR A 60 -19.72 17.45 -5.05
N ALA A 61 -18.60 17.57 -5.78
CA ALA A 61 -18.61 17.84 -7.22
C ALA A 61 -19.43 16.82 -8.02
N PHE A 62 -19.40 15.54 -7.65
CA PHE A 62 -20.12 14.44 -8.31
C PHE A 62 -21.12 13.75 -7.36
N ARG A 63 -21.53 14.41 -6.28
CA ARG A 63 -22.50 13.85 -5.34
C ARG A 63 -23.80 13.47 -6.04
N ASP A 64 -24.41 12.36 -5.65
CA ASP A 64 -25.69 11.84 -6.19
C ASP A 64 -25.65 11.55 -7.71
N CYS A 65 -24.47 11.31 -8.31
CA CYS A 65 -24.34 10.85 -9.70
C CYS A 65 -24.60 9.34 -9.78
N THR A 66 -25.86 8.95 -9.63
CA THR A 66 -26.25 7.54 -9.43
C THR A 66 -26.02 6.64 -10.63
N ALA A 67 -25.92 7.15 -11.87
CA ALA A 67 -25.58 6.33 -13.05
C ALA A 67 -24.07 6.06 -13.22
N LEU A 68 -23.20 6.74 -12.47
CA LEU A 68 -21.75 6.62 -12.63
C LEU A 68 -21.29 5.24 -12.15
N ARG A 69 -20.67 4.47 -13.05
CA ARG A 69 -20.26 3.08 -12.75
C ARG A 69 -18.78 2.92 -12.47
N GLN A 70 -17.97 3.76 -13.10
CA GLN A 70 -16.53 3.74 -12.95
C GLN A 70 -15.96 5.14 -13.06
N VAL A 71 -14.87 5.39 -12.36
CA VAL A 71 -14.13 6.65 -12.45
C VAL A 71 -12.63 6.38 -12.36
N THR A 72 -11.86 7.06 -13.21
CA THR A 72 -10.40 7.03 -13.20
C THR A 72 -9.91 8.41 -12.81
N ILE A 73 -9.30 8.54 -11.63
CA ILE A 73 -8.71 9.79 -11.16
C ILE A 73 -7.29 9.86 -11.73
N PRO A 74 -7.01 10.82 -12.64
CA PRO A 74 -5.72 10.88 -13.33
C PRO A 74 -4.60 11.37 -12.42
N ALA A 75 -3.36 11.06 -12.79
CA ALA A 75 -2.14 11.40 -12.03
C ALA A 75 -1.97 12.91 -11.74
N SER A 76 -2.62 13.77 -12.52
CA SER A 76 -2.58 15.22 -12.31
C SER A 76 -3.39 15.70 -11.11
N VAL A 77 -4.38 14.91 -10.66
CA VAL A 77 -5.27 15.30 -9.56
C VAL A 77 -4.57 15.04 -8.24
N ILE A 78 -4.35 16.11 -7.49
CA ILE A 78 -3.68 16.09 -6.19
C ILE A 78 -4.69 15.90 -5.06
N ARG A 79 -5.91 16.45 -5.20
CA ARG A 79 -6.90 16.48 -4.12
C ARG A 79 -8.32 16.16 -4.57
N LEU A 80 -8.96 15.27 -3.83
CA LEU A 80 -10.41 15.09 -3.81
C LEU A 80 -10.98 15.80 -2.59
N GLY A 81 -11.93 16.72 -2.80
CA GLY A 81 -12.59 17.45 -1.72
C GLY A 81 -13.49 16.58 -0.84
N THR A 82 -14.16 17.22 0.11
CA THR A 82 -15.15 16.55 0.95
C THR A 82 -16.32 16.04 0.09
N GLY A 83 -16.64 14.75 0.23
CA GLY A 83 -17.85 14.19 -0.33
C GLY A 83 -17.97 14.17 -1.86
N VAL A 84 -16.86 14.12 -2.60
CA VAL A 84 -16.87 14.23 -4.08
C VAL A 84 -17.88 13.31 -4.75
N PHE A 85 -17.93 12.02 -4.36
CA PHE A 85 -18.75 10.97 -4.95
C PHE A 85 -19.80 10.41 -3.96
N ILE A 86 -20.27 11.23 -3.00
CA ILE A 86 -21.31 10.79 -2.05
C ILE A 86 -22.52 10.21 -2.79
N SER A 87 -23.01 9.06 -2.31
CA SER A 87 -24.20 8.36 -2.79
C SER A 87 -24.17 8.10 -4.31
N CYS A 88 -22.98 7.92 -4.91
CA CYS A 88 -22.81 7.34 -6.24
C CYS A 88 -23.04 5.82 -6.16
N ILE A 89 -24.27 5.41 -5.90
CA ILE A 89 -24.62 4.04 -5.49
C ILE A 89 -24.23 2.95 -6.49
N ASN A 90 -24.11 3.27 -7.80
CA ASN A 90 -23.69 2.32 -8.83
C ASN A 90 -22.19 2.37 -9.15
N LEU A 91 -21.41 3.20 -8.44
CA LEU A 91 -19.96 3.33 -8.65
C LEU A 91 -19.27 2.05 -8.15
N ALA A 92 -19.01 1.15 -9.08
CA ALA A 92 -18.47 -0.18 -8.80
C ALA A 92 -16.95 -0.23 -8.86
N LYS A 93 -16.32 0.71 -9.58
CA LYS A 93 -14.86 0.74 -9.80
C LYS A 93 -14.32 2.16 -9.67
N VAL A 94 -13.26 2.30 -8.87
CA VAL A 94 -12.48 3.53 -8.78
C VAL A 94 -11.03 3.19 -9.04
N HIS A 95 -10.44 3.85 -10.03
CA HIS A 95 -9.01 3.78 -10.29
C HIS A 95 -8.36 5.10 -9.88
N PHE A 96 -7.24 5.03 -9.18
CA PHE A 96 -6.44 6.19 -8.85
C PHE A 96 -5.04 5.98 -9.45
N ASP A 97 -4.62 6.92 -10.28
CA ASP A 97 -3.22 6.98 -10.68
C ASP A 97 -2.35 7.49 -9.51
N GLU A 98 -1.05 7.23 -9.56
CA GLU A 98 -0.09 7.81 -8.60
C GLU A 98 -0.01 9.34 -8.78
N GLY A 99 0.02 10.08 -7.66
CA GLY A 99 0.04 11.54 -7.63
C GLY A 99 -1.06 12.15 -6.76
N LEU A 100 -2.11 11.37 -6.45
CA LEU A 100 -3.15 11.77 -5.52
C LEU A 100 -2.62 11.82 -4.08
N GLU A 101 -2.73 12.95 -3.40
CA GLU A 101 -2.24 13.15 -2.04
C GLU A 101 -3.36 13.08 -0.99
N ILE A 102 -4.54 13.60 -1.33
CA ILE A 102 -5.64 13.79 -0.37
C ILE A 102 -6.94 13.20 -0.91
N ILE A 103 -7.52 12.27 -0.14
CA ILE A 103 -8.91 11.81 -0.29
C ILE A 103 -9.72 12.45 0.83
N GLY A 104 -10.58 13.42 0.51
CA GLY A 104 -11.35 14.17 1.50
C GLY A 104 -12.35 13.33 2.30
N ALA A 105 -12.85 13.92 3.39
CA ALA A 105 -13.84 13.28 4.25
C ALA A 105 -15.10 12.89 3.45
N GLY A 106 -15.60 11.68 3.65
CA GLY A 106 -16.78 11.18 2.96
C GLY A 106 -16.67 11.08 1.43
N ALA A 107 -15.46 11.16 0.84
CA ALA A 107 -15.29 11.27 -0.62
C ALA A 107 -16.07 10.22 -1.44
N PHE A 108 -16.24 9.01 -0.91
CA PHE A 108 -16.97 7.88 -1.50
C PHE A 108 -18.04 7.33 -0.54
N TYR A 109 -18.55 8.14 0.39
CA TYR A 109 -19.61 7.74 1.33
C TYR A 109 -20.83 7.20 0.57
N GLU A 110 -21.40 6.06 1.02
CA GLU A 110 -22.55 5.37 0.40
C GLU A 110 -22.34 4.94 -1.07
N CYS A 111 -21.09 4.71 -1.51
CA CYS A 111 -20.82 4.04 -2.79
C CYS A 111 -21.07 2.53 -2.66
N THR A 112 -22.33 2.12 -2.52
CA THR A 112 -22.72 0.76 -2.16
C THR A 112 -22.35 -0.31 -3.20
N ALA A 113 -22.16 0.03 -4.47
CA ALA A 113 -21.67 -0.93 -5.48
C ALA A 113 -20.15 -1.16 -5.46
N LEU A 114 -19.37 -0.34 -4.75
CA LEU A 114 -17.92 -0.46 -4.71
C LEU A 114 -17.50 -1.73 -3.97
N ARG A 115 -16.71 -2.59 -4.64
CA ARG A 115 -16.30 -3.91 -4.10
C ARG A 115 -14.87 -3.97 -3.60
N SER A 116 -13.98 -3.29 -4.32
CA SER A 116 -12.58 -3.19 -3.96
C SER A 116 -12.06 -1.80 -4.25
N VAL A 117 -11.06 -1.38 -3.48
CA VAL A 117 -10.35 -0.11 -3.69
C VAL A 117 -8.87 -0.28 -3.43
N THR A 118 -8.05 0.26 -4.33
CA THR A 118 -6.59 0.34 -4.17
C THR A 118 -6.21 1.81 -3.97
N VAL A 119 -5.79 2.17 -2.76
CA VAL A 119 -5.34 3.53 -2.43
C VAL A 119 -3.86 3.66 -2.80
N PRO A 120 -3.47 4.63 -3.65
CA PRO A 120 -2.11 4.73 -4.15
C PRO A 120 -1.12 5.19 -3.08
N SER A 121 0.17 4.97 -3.33
CA SER A 121 1.22 5.20 -2.33
C SER A 121 1.45 6.68 -2.02
N SER A 122 1.00 7.55 -2.94
CA SER A 122 1.05 9.00 -2.82
C SER A 122 0.05 9.58 -1.82
N VAL A 123 -0.99 8.84 -1.43
CA VAL A 123 -2.02 9.36 -0.51
C VAL A 123 -1.44 9.49 0.89
N THR A 124 -1.36 10.73 1.37
CA THR A 124 -0.88 11.05 2.72
C THR A 124 -2.02 11.32 3.70
N GLU A 125 -3.18 11.69 3.19
CA GLU A 125 -4.37 12.00 3.98
C GLU A 125 -5.60 11.26 3.44
N LEU A 126 -6.17 10.42 4.29
CA LEU A 126 -7.44 9.74 4.05
C LEU A 126 -8.46 10.26 5.05
N GLY A 127 -9.42 11.05 4.55
CA GLY A 127 -10.39 11.75 5.37
C GLY A 127 -11.38 10.83 6.07
N ASN A 128 -11.97 11.33 7.15
CA ASN A 128 -12.98 10.63 7.94
C ASN A 128 -14.14 10.16 7.06
N TRP A 129 -14.60 8.92 7.27
CA TRP A 129 -15.71 8.33 6.52
C TRP A 129 -15.50 8.28 5.00
N ALA A 130 -14.26 8.41 4.49
CA ALA A 130 -13.97 8.48 3.06
C ALA A 130 -14.65 7.37 2.24
N PHE A 131 -14.79 6.16 2.79
CA PHE A 131 -15.46 5.00 2.19
C PHE A 131 -16.57 4.46 3.10
N SER A 132 -17.15 5.28 3.98
CA SER A 132 -18.19 4.79 4.91
C SER A 132 -19.43 4.33 4.16
N ASP A 133 -20.10 3.31 4.69
CA ASP A 133 -21.33 2.72 4.18
C ASP A 133 -21.21 2.22 2.73
N CYS A 134 -19.98 1.90 2.28
CA CYS A 134 -19.74 1.08 1.10
C CYS A 134 -20.04 -0.39 1.45
N THR A 135 -21.32 -0.75 1.47
CA THR A 135 -21.81 -2.02 2.01
C THR A 135 -21.38 -3.27 1.24
N ASN A 136 -20.86 -3.14 0.02
CA ASN A 136 -20.25 -4.25 -0.74
C ASN A 136 -18.71 -4.20 -0.76
N LEU A 137 -18.07 -3.26 -0.05
CA LEU A 137 -16.62 -3.12 -0.04
C LEU A 137 -15.98 -4.22 0.81
N THR A 138 -15.47 -5.24 0.14
CA THR A 138 -14.87 -6.43 0.78
C THR A 138 -13.36 -6.43 0.76
N GLU A 139 -12.73 -5.61 -0.09
CA GLU A 139 -11.28 -5.56 -0.23
C GLU A 139 -10.75 -4.12 -0.28
N VAL A 140 -9.76 -3.83 0.56
CA VAL A 140 -9.01 -2.57 0.55
C VAL A 140 -7.53 -2.90 0.46
N ILE A 141 -6.86 -2.31 -0.53
CA ILE A 141 -5.41 -2.40 -0.73
C ILE A 141 -4.81 -1.01 -0.52
N LEU A 142 -3.86 -0.87 0.40
CA LEU A 142 -3.13 0.37 0.64
C LEU A 142 -1.70 0.24 0.12
N LEU A 143 -1.31 1.05 -0.87
CA LEU A 143 0.04 1.03 -1.44
C LEU A 143 1.07 1.87 -0.62
N GLY A 144 0.62 2.51 0.46
CA GLY A 144 1.41 3.38 1.35
C GLY A 144 2.36 2.66 2.32
N GLY A 145 2.86 1.47 1.97
CA GLY A 145 3.66 0.60 2.84
C GLY A 145 4.92 1.20 3.47
N LYS A 146 5.39 2.38 3.03
CA LYS A 146 6.61 3.03 3.56
C LYS A 146 6.59 3.22 5.07
N LYS A 147 5.43 3.51 5.66
CA LYS A 147 5.28 3.69 7.11
C LYS A 147 4.99 2.38 7.86
N LEU A 148 4.76 1.28 7.14
CA LEU A 148 4.38 -0.01 7.73
C LEU A 148 5.48 -0.57 8.64
N LEU A 149 6.74 -0.42 8.23
CA LEU A 149 7.89 -0.91 8.99
C LEU A 149 8.41 0.13 9.97
N ASN A 150 8.77 -0.34 11.15
CA ASN A 150 9.44 0.47 12.15
C ASN A 150 10.87 0.82 11.68
N GLN A 151 11.15 2.11 11.45
CA GLN A 151 12.49 2.54 11.01
C GLN A 151 13.57 2.25 12.05
N GLY A 152 13.23 2.22 13.34
CA GLY A 152 14.15 1.82 14.41
C GLY A 152 14.53 0.35 14.31
N PHE A 153 13.63 -0.51 13.82
CA PHE A 153 13.90 -1.92 13.57
C PHE A 153 14.89 -2.11 12.42
N LEU A 154 14.69 -1.42 11.29
CA LEU A 154 15.61 -1.46 10.15
C LEU A 154 17.03 -0.99 10.51
N LYS A 155 17.17 -0.07 11.46
CA LYS A 155 18.47 0.45 11.93
C LYS A 155 19.15 -0.43 12.99
N ARG A 156 18.37 -1.20 13.76
CA ARG A 156 18.88 -2.02 14.88
C ARG A 156 19.14 -3.47 14.50
N GLY A 157 18.83 -3.91 13.28
CA GLY A 157 19.09 -5.26 12.75
C GLY A 157 17.90 -6.24 12.91
N LEU A 158 17.92 -7.33 12.13
CA LEU A 158 16.84 -8.33 12.00
C LEU A 158 16.90 -9.37 13.15
N PHE A 159 16.84 -8.94 14.40
CA PHE A 159 17.08 -9.81 15.56
C PHE A 159 15.83 -10.52 16.12
N SER A 160 14.61 -10.04 15.84
CA SER A 160 13.37 -10.73 16.23
C SER A 160 12.16 -10.23 15.41
N GLY A 161 11.09 -11.03 15.30
CA GLY A 161 9.83 -10.60 14.67
C GLY A 161 9.05 -9.55 15.49
N ARG A 162 9.37 -9.35 16.77
CA ARG A 162 8.69 -8.37 17.63
C ARG A 162 9.07 -6.94 17.27
N GLY A 163 8.07 -6.10 17.02
CA GLY A 163 8.25 -4.66 16.78
C GLY A 163 8.62 -4.28 15.35
N VAL A 164 8.50 -5.21 14.39
CA VAL A 164 8.67 -4.98 12.94
C VAL A 164 7.67 -3.95 12.43
N LEU A 165 6.42 -4.03 12.90
CA LEU A 165 5.31 -3.19 12.45
C LEU A 165 5.21 -1.90 13.26
N ASN A 166 4.90 -0.80 12.58
CA ASN A 166 4.53 0.46 13.21
C ASN A 166 3.01 0.51 13.42
N GLN A 167 2.56 0.10 14.60
CA GLN A 167 1.14 0.05 14.96
C GLN A 167 0.44 1.41 14.86
N GLN A 168 1.14 2.50 15.19
CA GLN A 168 0.59 3.85 15.06
C GLN A 168 0.34 4.19 13.59
N ALA A 169 1.32 3.96 12.72
CA ALA A 169 1.15 4.18 11.30
C ALA A 169 0.07 3.29 10.68
N LEU A 170 -0.06 2.05 11.13
CA LEU A 170 -1.09 1.10 10.72
C LEU A 170 -2.50 1.65 11.00
N ASN A 171 -2.68 2.18 12.21
CA ASN A 171 -3.92 2.83 12.62
C ASN A 171 -4.16 4.12 11.83
N GLU A 172 -3.15 4.99 11.67
CA GLU A 172 -3.25 6.22 10.86
C GLU A 172 -3.64 5.93 9.41
N MET A 173 -3.10 4.86 8.81
CA MET A 173 -3.36 4.45 7.42
C MET A 173 -4.83 4.06 7.18
N ILE A 174 -5.56 3.60 8.21
CA ILE A 174 -7.01 3.33 8.13
C ILE A 174 -7.88 4.53 8.56
N GLY A 175 -7.28 5.70 8.76
CA GLY A 175 -7.97 6.94 9.15
C GLY A 175 -8.03 7.19 10.66
N HIS A 176 -7.32 6.41 11.48
CA HIS A 176 -7.29 6.57 12.94
C HIS A 176 -6.28 7.66 13.35
N GLY A 177 -6.50 8.90 12.90
CA GLY A 177 -5.72 10.06 13.32
C GLY A 177 -5.95 10.42 14.79
N SER A 178 -4.93 10.97 15.44
CA SER A 178 -4.95 11.41 16.84
C SER A 178 -6.24 12.16 17.18
N ALA A 179 -7.04 11.58 18.07
CA ALA A 179 -8.24 12.19 18.60
C ALA A 179 -7.94 13.61 19.10
N LEU A 180 -8.48 14.61 18.41
CA LEU A 180 -9.02 15.77 19.12
C LEU A 180 -10.03 15.20 20.12
N ARG A 181 -9.84 15.49 21.41
CA ARG A 181 -10.47 14.84 22.57
C ARG A 181 -12.01 14.73 22.54
N ASP A 182 -12.70 15.38 21.61
CA ASP A 182 -14.16 15.51 21.60
C ASP A 182 -14.87 15.02 20.32
N CYS A 183 -14.18 14.34 19.39
CA CYS A 183 -14.85 13.72 18.21
C CYS A 183 -14.83 12.19 18.30
N PRO A 184 -15.99 11.52 18.35
CA PRO A 184 -16.03 10.07 18.35
C PRO A 184 -15.59 9.54 16.98
N ALA A 185 -14.42 8.90 16.96
CA ALA A 185 -13.96 7.92 15.98
C ALA A 185 -14.00 8.33 14.49
N THR A 186 -12.86 8.82 14.01
CA THR A 186 -12.55 9.01 12.59
C THR A 186 -12.24 7.64 11.95
N ASN A 187 -13.22 7.01 11.29
CA ASN A 187 -12.99 5.75 10.58
C ASN A 187 -13.37 5.89 9.12
N SER A 188 -12.41 5.68 8.23
CA SER A 188 -12.61 5.82 6.79
C SER A 188 -13.52 4.73 6.21
N PHE A 189 -13.63 3.58 6.87
CA PHE A 189 -14.34 2.39 6.36
C PHE A 189 -15.50 1.94 7.26
N TYR A 190 -16.12 2.88 7.98
CA TYR A 190 -17.31 2.59 8.79
C TYR A 190 -18.43 1.95 7.94
N GLY A 191 -19.22 1.02 8.50
CA GLY A 191 -20.30 0.36 7.76
C GLY A 191 -19.88 -0.60 6.63
N CYS A 192 -18.58 -0.78 6.36
CA CYS A 192 -18.10 -1.72 5.36
C CYS A 192 -17.96 -3.15 5.94
N PRO A 193 -18.26 -4.21 5.16
CA PRO A 193 -18.10 -5.61 5.58
C PRO A 193 -16.64 -6.10 5.46
N LEU A 194 -15.67 -5.28 5.86
CA LEU A 194 -14.25 -5.61 5.75
C LEU A 194 -13.83 -6.58 6.85
N THR A 195 -13.20 -7.68 6.46
CA THR A 195 -12.57 -8.64 7.39
C THR A 195 -11.07 -8.46 7.45
N THR A 196 -10.45 -8.01 6.36
CA THR A 196 -9.00 -7.82 6.22
C THR A 196 -8.69 -6.55 5.45
N VAL A 197 -7.56 -5.93 5.76
CA VAL A 197 -6.95 -4.85 4.96
C VAL A 197 -5.62 -5.33 4.45
N LYS A 198 -5.41 -5.20 3.15
CA LYS A 198 -4.14 -5.53 2.50
C LYS A 198 -3.28 -4.28 2.42
N ILE A 199 -2.02 -4.37 2.82
CA ILE A 199 -1.07 -3.26 2.73
C ILE A 199 0.13 -3.76 1.94
N SER A 200 0.58 -3.02 0.94
CA SER A 200 1.80 -3.39 0.22
C SER A 200 3.01 -3.23 1.12
N ILE A 201 4.01 -4.10 1.01
CA ILE A 201 5.31 -3.86 1.64
C ILE A 201 5.96 -2.57 1.08
N PRO A 202 6.88 -1.93 1.82
CA PRO A 202 7.63 -0.81 1.29
C PRO A 202 8.30 -1.16 -0.05
N ARG A 203 8.17 -0.27 -1.05
CA ARG A 203 8.79 -0.43 -2.38
C ARG A 203 10.28 -0.78 -2.32
N ALA A 204 11.01 -0.28 -1.34
CA ALA A 204 12.42 -0.62 -1.13
C ALA A 204 12.66 -2.12 -0.98
N LEU A 205 11.72 -2.87 -0.37
CA LEU A 205 11.82 -4.33 -0.25
C LEU A 205 11.51 -5.04 -1.56
N SER A 206 10.46 -4.63 -2.27
CA SER A 206 10.16 -5.17 -3.60
C SER A 206 11.33 -4.95 -4.57
N GLU A 207 11.96 -3.77 -4.53
CA GLU A 207 13.14 -3.48 -5.35
C GLU A 207 14.35 -4.32 -4.95
N ARG A 208 14.58 -4.57 -3.66
CA ARG A 208 15.64 -5.49 -3.19
C ARG A 208 15.43 -6.90 -3.75
N MET A 209 14.20 -7.40 -3.69
CA MET A 209 13.84 -8.70 -4.25
C MET A 209 14.01 -8.75 -5.78
N GLN A 210 13.70 -7.66 -6.49
CA GLN A 210 13.90 -7.56 -7.95
C GLN A 210 15.37 -7.49 -8.37
N ARG A 211 16.27 -7.02 -7.49
CA ARG A 211 17.73 -7.00 -7.75
C ARG A 211 18.36 -8.39 -7.65
N LEU A 212 17.70 -9.35 -7.03
CA LEU A 212 18.21 -10.72 -6.89
C LEU A 212 18.13 -11.50 -8.21
N PRO A 213 19.02 -12.48 -8.43
CA PRO A 213 18.92 -13.39 -9.56
C PRO A 213 17.58 -14.12 -9.59
N GLY A 214 17.10 -14.45 -10.80
CA GLY A 214 15.79 -15.08 -11.02
C GLY A 214 15.56 -16.35 -10.20
N GLU A 215 16.60 -17.18 -10.03
CA GLU A 215 16.53 -18.41 -9.22
C GLU A 215 16.32 -18.13 -7.73
N CYS A 216 17.00 -17.10 -7.19
CA CYS A 216 16.82 -16.68 -5.80
C CYS A 216 15.42 -16.09 -5.57
N ARG A 217 14.93 -15.31 -6.54
CA ARG A 217 13.57 -14.76 -6.51
C ARG A 217 12.52 -15.87 -6.47
N LEU A 218 12.62 -16.87 -7.34
CA LEU A 218 11.69 -18.02 -7.35
C LEU A 218 11.72 -18.80 -6.04
N SER A 219 12.89 -18.98 -5.44
CA SER A 219 13.03 -19.62 -4.12
C SER A 219 12.32 -18.83 -3.01
N ILE A 220 12.41 -17.49 -3.03
CA ILE A 220 11.69 -16.62 -2.10
C ILE A 220 10.18 -16.71 -2.36
N GLU A 221 9.73 -16.61 -3.61
CA GLU A 221 8.32 -16.70 -4.01
C GLU A 221 7.68 -18.03 -3.60
N GLN A 222 8.38 -19.15 -3.78
CA GLN A 222 7.92 -20.47 -3.31
C GLN A 222 7.76 -20.53 -1.79
N ARG A 223 8.66 -19.90 -1.03
CA ARG A 223 8.56 -19.83 0.44
C ARG A 223 7.45 -18.88 0.89
N LEU A 224 7.18 -17.79 0.15
CA LEU A 224 6.08 -16.86 0.44
C LEU A 224 4.72 -17.57 0.49
N HIS A 225 4.48 -18.55 -0.40
CA HIS A 225 3.23 -19.32 -0.40
C HIS A 225 2.97 -20.11 0.88
N GLY A 226 4.01 -20.41 1.67
CA GLY A 226 3.88 -21.08 2.97
C GLY A 226 3.69 -20.14 4.16
N LEU A 227 3.82 -18.82 3.95
CA LEU A 227 3.75 -17.83 5.03
C LEU A 227 2.32 -17.35 5.26
N ARG A 228 1.98 -17.15 6.53
CA ARG A 228 0.64 -16.67 6.90
C ARG A 228 0.52 -15.18 6.58
N ARG A 229 -0.67 -14.76 6.17
CA ARG A 229 -1.03 -13.33 6.01
C ARG A 229 -0.15 -12.56 5.02
N LEU A 230 0.47 -13.27 4.08
CA LEU A 230 1.19 -12.69 2.95
C LEU A 230 0.55 -13.16 1.66
N GLU A 231 0.41 -12.26 0.70
CA GLU A 231 -0.10 -12.54 -0.63
C GLU A 231 0.85 -11.93 -1.66
N LEU A 232 1.26 -12.73 -2.65
CA LEU A 232 2.06 -12.27 -3.77
C LEU A 232 1.13 -11.94 -4.94
N THR A 233 1.15 -10.69 -5.39
CA THR A 233 0.37 -10.28 -6.56
C THR A 233 1.06 -10.70 -7.86
N GLN A 234 0.32 -10.71 -8.97
CA GLN A 234 0.85 -11.03 -10.30
C GLN A 234 1.97 -10.07 -10.73
N ASP A 235 1.96 -8.84 -10.22
CA ASP A 235 2.97 -7.82 -10.49
C ASP A 235 4.25 -8.00 -9.63
N GLY A 236 4.31 -9.06 -8.82
CA GLY A 236 5.44 -9.35 -7.93
C GLY A 236 5.47 -8.50 -6.66
N ASN A 237 4.39 -7.81 -6.32
CA ASN A 237 4.27 -7.06 -5.07
C ASN A 237 3.80 -8.00 -3.95
N ILE A 238 4.37 -7.82 -2.75
CA ILE A 238 3.95 -8.56 -1.56
C ILE A 238 2.94 -7.69 -0.80
N LEU A 239 1.77 -8.25 -0.54
CA LEU A 239 0.74 -7.66 0.30
C LEU A 239 0.73 -8.37 1.65
N THR A 240 0.75 -7.60 2.73
CA THR A 240 0.48 -8.07 4.09
C THR A 240 -1.00 -7.93 4.39
N CYS A 241 -1.65 -9.02 4.76
CA CYS A 241 -3.08 -9.10 5.03
C CYS A 241 -3.33 -8.99 6.54
N PHE A 242 -3.84 -7.85 6.99
CA PHE A 242 -4.14 -7.64 8.39
C PHE A 242 -5.61 -7.90 8.71
N PRO A 243 -5.94 -8.75 9.69
CA PRO A 243 -7.30 -8.89 10.15
C PRO A 243 -7.79 -7.61 10.84
N LEU A 244 -9.02 -7.21 10.54
CA LEU A 244 -9.68 -6.13 11.25
C LEU A 244 -10.43 -6.69 12.46
N ILE A 245 -10.03 -6.27 13.66
CA ILE A 245 -10.73 -6.63 14.89
C ILE A 245 -11.70 -5.52 15.24
N ARG A 246 -12.98 -5.85 15.37
CA ARG A 246 -13.99 -4.92 15.86
C ARG A 246 -13.91 -4.83 17.38
N ARG A 247 -13.30 -3.77 17.93
CA ARG A 247 -13.12 -3.60 19.39
C ARG A 247 -14.37 -3.07 20.10
N SER A 248 -15.21 -2.28 19.42
CA SER A 248 -16.55 -1.87 19.88
C SER A 248 -17.42 -1.42 18.70
N SER A 249 -18.65 -0.94 18.93
CA SER A 249 -19.68 -0.69 17.90
C SER A 249 -19.22 0.13 16.70
N ASN A 250 -18.15 0.93 16.82
CA ASN A 250 -17.69 1.84 15.78
C ASN A 250 -16.20 1.73 15.40
N PHE A 251 -15.45 0.76 15.94
CA PHE A 251 -13.97 0.77 15.86
C PHE A 251 -13.42 -0.50 15.21
N TYR A 252 -12.74 -0.31 14.08
CA TYR A 252 -11.82 -1.29 13.53
C TYR A 252 -10.41 -0.93 14.01
N SER A 253 -9.76 -1.84 14.73
CA SER A 253 -8.32 -1.78 14.92
C SER A 253 -7.68 -2.79 13.98
N VAL A 254 -6.64 -2.38 13.27
CA VAL A 254 -5.77 -3.33 12.59
C VAL A 254 -4.90 -3.95 13.66
N ASP A 255 -5.05 -5.23 13.95
CA ASP A 255 -4.28 -5.90 15.00
C ASP A 255 -3.50 -7.04 14.38
N ASP A 256 -2.18 -7.06 14.56
CA ASP A 256 -1.40 -8.23 14.18
C ASP A 256 -1.56 -9.30 15.26
N THR A 257 -2.66 -10.04 15.18
CA THR A 257 -2.97 -11.05 16.20
C THR A 257 -1.84 -12.06 16.29
N ASN A 258 -1.21 -12.13 17.47
CA ASN A 258 -0.06 -12.99 17.80
C ASN A 258 1.23 -12.69 17.00
N ASP A 259 1.44 -11.47 16.50
CA ASP A 259 2.62 -11.09 15.71
C ASP A 259 2.84 -11.94 14.44
N GLU A 260 1.81 -12.64 13.93
CA GLU A 260 1.94 -13.57 12.79
C GLU A 260 2.38 -12.87 11.50
N THR A 261 1.88 -11.66 11.26
CA THR A 261 2.20 -10.87 10.07
C THR A 261 3.62 -10.31 10.18
N ALA A 262 3.99 -9.83 11.36
CA ALA A 262 5.32 -9.34 11.68
C ALA A 262 6.37 -10.44 11.54
N GLU A 263 6.10 -11.64 12.04
CA GLU A 263 6.98 -12.81 11.92
C GLU A 263 7.12 -13.26 10.47
N SER A 264 6.01 -13.35 9.73
CA SER A 264 6.05 -13.71 8.30
C SER A 264 6.86 -12.69 7.50
N LEU A 265 6.65 -11.39 7.73
CA LEU A 265 7.42 -10.35 7.07
C LEU A 265 8.89 -10.33 7.50
N HIS A 266 9.18 -10.66 8.76
CA HIS A 266 10.53 -10.83 9.26
C HIS A 266 11.27 -11.97 8.55
N GLN A 267 10.59 -13.09 8.31
CA GLN A 267 11.15 -14.22 7.56
C GLN A 267 11.46 -13.84 6.11
N VAL A 268 10.59 -13.07 5.45
CA VAL A 268 10.87 -12.54 4.10
C VAL A 268 12.09 -11.63 4.10
N LEU A 269 12.18 -10.71 5.07
CA LEU A 269 13.34 -9.83 5.25
C LEU A 269 14.64 -10.61 5.44
N ARG A 270 14.61 -11.69 6.24
CA ARG A 270 15.76 -12.58 6.45
C ARG A 270 16.15 -13.30 5.17
N LEU A 271 15.19 -13.85 4.42
CA LEU A 271 15.45 -14.53 3.14
C LEU A 271 16.07 -13.60 2.10
N ILE A 272 15.51 -12.39 1.93
CA ILE A 272 16.08 -11.38 1.01
C ILE A 272 17.50 -11.05 1.44
N SER A 273 17.72 -10.76 2.72
CA SER A 273 19.04 -10.39 3.24
C SER A 273 20.05 -11.55 3.10
N PHE A 274 19.62 -12.80 3.23
CA PHE A 274 20.45 -13.98 3.00
C PHE A 274 20.94 -14.05 1.55
N HIS A 275 20.03 -13.88 0.60
CA HIS A 275 20.38 -13.91 -0.82
C HIS A 275 21.25 -12.70 -1.23
N GLU A 276 20.99 -11.52 -0.68
CA GLU A 276 21.86 -10.36 -0.87
C GLU A 276 23.25 -10.56 -0.27
N LEU A 277 23.36 -11.22 0.89
CA LEU A 277 24.64 -11.57 1.50
C LEU A 277 25.42 -12.60 0.67
N LYS A 278 24.73 -13.58 0.10
CA LYS A 278 25.31 -14.55 -0.83
C LYS A 278 25.86 -13.89 -2.10
N GLU A 279 25.18 -12.84 -2.58
CA GLU A 279 25.57 -12.06 -3.76
C GLU A 279 26.62 -10.98 -3.47
N SER A 280 26.66 -10.46 -2.24
CA SER A 280 27.59 -9.38 -1.91
C SER A 280 29.00 -9.90 -1.72
N SER A 281 29.93 -9.17 -2.32
CA SER A 281 31.36 -9.36 -2.22
C SER A 281 31.88 -9.35 -0.79
N ILE A 282 31.06 -9.14 0.26
CA ILE A 282 31.46 -9.21 1.67
C ILE A 282 31.60 -10.65 2.16
N LEU A 283 30.77 -11.59 1.72
CA LEU A 283 31.00 -13.03 2.04
C LEU A 283 32.16 -13.58 1.21
N ILE A 284 32.31 -13.09 -0.03
CA ILE A 284 33.48 -13.38 -0.88
C ILE A 284 34.74 -12.70 -0.33
N GLU A 285 34.68 -11.46 0.16
CA GLU A 285 35.80 -10.71 0.76
C GLU A 285 36.10 -11.20 2.17
N LEU A 286 35.14 -11.62 2.99
CA LEU A 286 35.42 -12.33 4.25
C LEU A 286 36.04 -13.71 3.96
N ALA A 287 35.68 -14.34 2.85
CA ALA A 287 36.37 -15.53 2.34
C ALA A 287 37.74 -15.23 1.68
N MET A 288 37.96 -14.01 1.13
CA MET A 288 39.20 -13.56 0.46
C MET A 288 40.15 -12.75 1.37
N TRP A 289 39.71 -12.23 2.52
CA TRP A 289 40.50 -11.53 3.55
C TRP A 289 41.57 -12.42 4.19
N LYS A 290 41.48 -13.70 3.85
CA LYS A 290 42.51 -14.72 3.88
C LYS A 290 43.85 -14.37 3.23
N SER A 291 43.93 -13.32 2.39
CA SER A 291 45.12 -13.09 1.56
C SER A 291 46.02 -11.91 1.95
N ARG A 292 45.75 -11.17 3.03
CA ARG A 292 46.65 -10.07 3.42
C ARG A 292 46.83 -9.95 4.92
N LEU A 293 47.90 -10.57 5.40
CA LEU A 293 48.74 -10.32 6.60
C LEU A 293 49.48 -11.67 6.81
N VAL A 294 50.78 -11.89 6.59
CA VAL A 294 52.01 -11.08 6.49
C VAL A 294 53.00 -11.89 5.61
N GLU A 295 54.05 -11.23 5.11
CA GLU A 295 55.06 -11.59 4.11
C GLU A 295 55.63 -13.03 4.10
N ASP A 296 56.01 -13.45 2.89
CA ASP A 296 56.84 -14.60 2.49
C ASP A 296 56.33 -16.02 2.79
N LEU A 297 55.45 -16.55 1.93
CA LEU A 297 55.61 -17.92 1.37
C LEU A 297 54.68 -18.16 0.17
N ALA A 298 55.05 -19.14 -0.66
CA ALA A 298 54.48 -19.43 -1.98
C ALA A 298 52.95 -19.65 -2.02
N ARG A 299 52.38 -19.25 -3.15
CA ARG A 299 50.95 -19.04 -3.45
C ARG A 299 50.03 -20.28 -3.54
N ALA A 300 50.36 -21.38 -2.87
CA ALA A 300 49.53 -22.58 -2.80
C ALA A 300 49.40 -22.98 -1.32
N ASP A 301 48.18 -23.01 -0.76
CA ASP A 301 48.02 -23.51 0.62
C ASP A 301 47.16 -22.68 1.60
N CYS A 302 46.69 -21.46 1.29
CA CYS A 302 46.05 -20.60 2.31
C CYS A 302 44.57 -20.31 2.02
N ARG A 303 43.52 -20.97 2.50
CA ARG A 303 43.25 -22.24 3.18
C ARG A 303 42.81 -22.20 4.69
N THR A 304 43.03 -21.17 5.52
CA THR A 304 42.42 -21.05 6.89
C THR A 304 40.88 -20.90 6.99
N SER A 305 40.25 -21.79 7.73
CA SER A 305 38.82 -21.78 8.09
C SER A 305 38.46 -20.59 9.01
N VAL A 306 37.30 -19.97 8.82
CA VAL A 306 36.79 -18.96 9.78
C VAL A 306 36.49 -19.69 11.10
N PRO A 307 37.01 -19.24 12.25
CA PRO A 307 36.72 -19.91 13.53
C PRO A 307 35.21 -19.94 13.76
N ASP A 308 34.70 -21.09 14.21
CA ASP A 308 33.26 -21.28 14.40
C ASP A 308 32.60 -20.19 15.29
N PRO A 309 33.25 -19.63 16.34
CA PRO A 309 32.70 -18.52 17.10
C PRO A 309 32.45 -17.26 16.25
N VAL A 310 33.29 -16.99 15.25
CA VAL A 310 33.15 -15.82 14.35
C VAL A 310 32.06 -16.07 13.32
N LYS A 311 31.93 -17.31 12.81
CA LYS A 311 30.79 -17.71 11.97
C LYS A 311 29.48 -17.52 12.72
N ILE A 312 29.42 -18.00 13.97
CA ILE A 312 28.26 -17.85 14.85
C ILE A 312 27.95 -16.38 15.09
N LEU A 313 28.94 -15.53 15.40
CA LEU A 313 28.73 -14.09 15.62
C LEU A 313 28.24 -13.34 14.37
N ILE A 314 28.73 -13.69 13.18
CA ILE A 314 28.24 -13.11 11.92
C ILE A 314 26.80 -13.58 11.64
N MET A 315 26.54 -14.87 11.86
CA MET A 315 25.19 -15.43 11.74
C MET A 315 24.25 -14.81 12.76
N GLU A 316 24.70 -14.55 13.98
CA GLU A 316 23.92 -13.91 15.05
C GLU A 316 23.66 -12.44 14.70
N TYR A 317 24.69 -11.71 14.25
CA TYR A 317 24.60 -10.33 13.78
C TYR A 317 23.62 -10.18 12.60
N CYS A 318 23.60 -11.16 11.70
CA CYS A 318 22.68 -11.19 10.56
C CYS A 318 21.32 -11.85 10.88
N GLY A 319 21.12 -12.35 12.11
CA GLY A 319 19.89 -13.01 12.54
C GLY A 319 19.63 -14.38 11.88
N PHE A 320 20.66 -15.16 11.56
CA PHE A 320 20.59 -16.49 10.94
C PHE A 320 20.84 -17.66 11.88
N THR A 321 21.12 -17.42 13.17
CA THR A 321 21.43 -18.46 14.17
C THR A 321 20.38 -19.56 14.30
N ASP A 322 19.11 -19.24 14.08
CA ASP A 322 18.01 -20.23 14.17
C ASP A 322 17.65 -20.88 12.81
N PHE A 323 18.38 -20.55 11.73
CA PHE A 323 18.04 -20.95 10.36
C PHE A 323 19.17 -21.72 9.65
N LEU A 324 20.41 -21.46 10.04
CA LEU A 324 21.59 -22.15 9.55
C LEU A 324 22.41 -22.57 10.76
N GLU A 325 22.88 -23.81 10.77
CA GLU A 325 23.98 -24.20 11.64
C GLU A 325 25.29 -23.97 10.89
N PRO A 326 26.31 -23.37 11.53
CA PRO A 326 27.64 -23.34 10.93
C PRO A 326 28.08 -24.77 10.64
N ALA A 327 28.63 -25.02 9.44
CA ALA A 327 29.40 -26.23 9.24
C ALA A 327 30.65 -26.13 10.13
N ILE A 328 30.58 -26.78 11.28
CA ILE A 328 31.67 -26.94 12.24
C ILE A 328 32.59 -28.02 11.65
N GLU A 329 33.79 -27.61 11.25
CA GLU A 329 34.78 -28.56 10.75
C GLU A 329 35.36 -29.34 11.94
N GLY A 330 34.85 -30.54 12.19
CA GLY A 330 35.39 -31.46 13.21
C GLY A 330 34.38 -32.18 14.12
N GLY A 331 33.18 -32.50 13.62
CA GLY A 331 32.20 -33.37 14.29
C GLY A 331 32.11 -34.73 13.62
#